data_AF-A0A255ZKI1-F1
#
_entry.id   AF-A0A255ZKI1-F1
#
_cell.length_a   1.000
_cell.length_b   1.000
_cell.length_c   1.000
_cell.angle_alpha   90.00
_cell.angle_beta   90.00
_cell.angle_gamma   90.00
#
_symmetry.space_group_name_H-M   'P 1'
#
loop_
_entity.id
_entity.type
_entity.pdbx_description
1 polymer ?
#
loop_
_entity_poly.entity_id
_entity_poly.type
_entity_poly.pdbx_seq_one_letter_code
_entity_poly.pdbx_strand_id
1 'polypeptide(L)'
;MKKNYAFIIFISVLCVFTILSCSDSEDGGYIPVVPVSPVTVDLTAVPYPKLSDYKFFEGQMKNLQPALDVLPYEPVSSLFSDYAHKKRFVWMPKGTRATYDADGKVLQLPTGAVLIKNFYYDNVQNVPQPGTSRIIETRLMIRKADGWIFADYVWNAEQTEAFYDMAGSYTTVTWKDEANITKTVQYRIPSGEQCFVCHKSSRLVNGAVVTESLPIGIKPQNLNFNYNYTDGPQNQLSKWIAQGYLQDNFAFPSTTNTAINYADASKPLELRARSYVDINCAHCHSADRHCDYRPMRYAFSETGVDITNMGVCVNTEDMQGFSPSLGKIVSGREPENSMMFFRINTTDETFRMPLHGRTLIHDEGINLIRDWINSLDSCE
;
A
#
# COMPACT_ATOMS: atom_id res chain seq x y z
N MET A 1 -63.64 17.87 -61.04
CA MET A 1 -63.37 17.03 -59.85
C MET A 1 -62.67 15.75 -60.28
N LYS A 2 -61.43 15.51 -59.80
CA LYS A 2 -60.71 14.20 -59.65
C LYS A 2 -60.55 13.33 -60.92
N LYS A 3 -59.44 12.62 -61.20
CA LYS A 3 -58.10 12.41 -60.62
C LYS A 3 -57.28 11.68 -61.70
N ASN A 4 -55.97 11.96 -61.75
CA ASN A 4 -54.98 11.40 -62.67
C ASN A 4 -54.60 9.95 -62.34
N TYR A 5 -54.48 9.09 -63.36
CA TYR A 5 -53.72 7.84 -63.32
C TYR A 5 -52.93 7.69 -64.63
N ALA A 6 -51.74 8.29 -64.65
CA ALA A 6 -50.74 8.08 -65.70
C ALA A 6 -49.39 7.92 -65.00
N PHE A 7 -49.16 6.74 -64.41
CA PHE A 7 -47.85 6.34 -63.91
C PHE A 7 -47.89 4.85 -63.61
N ILE A 8 -47.45 4.02 -64.55
CA ILE A 8 -46.95 2.63 -64.44
C ILE A 8 -46.71 2.25 -65.91
N ILE A 9 -45.62 1.55 -66.20
CA ILE A 9 -45.03 1.29 -67.54
C ILE A 9 -44.03 2.39 -67.99
N PHE A 10 -42.99 2.64 -67.19
CA PHE A 10 -41.66 3.00 -67.73
C PHE A 10 -40.49 2.83 -66.73
N ILE A 11 -40.57 1.87 -65.81
CA ILE A 11 -39.44 1.52 -64.91
C ILE A 11 -39.38 0.00 -64.80
N SER A 12 -38.93 -0.67 -65.85
CA SER A 12 -38.74 -2.13 -65.83
C SER A 12 -37.50 -2.58 -66.63
N VAL A 13 -36.63 -1.66 -67.05
CA VAL A 13 -35.47 -1.98 -67.92
C VAL A 13 -34.12 -1.51 -67.34
N LEU A 14 -34.07 -1.06 -66.08
CA LEU A 14 -32.82 -0.56 -65.47
C LEU A 14 -32.46 -1.24 -64.13
N CYS A 15 -32.56 -2.58 -64.05
CA CYS A 15 -32.20 -3.33 -62.83
C CYS A 15 -31.49 -4.68 -63.07
N VAL A 16 -30.83 -4.92 -64.22
CA VAL A 16 -30.21 -6.24 -64.50
C VAL A 16 -28.71 -6.19 -64.86
N PHE A 17 -28.06 -5.04 -64.77
CA PHE A 17 -26.60 -4.97 -64.97
C PHE A 17 -25.94 -4.20 -63.83
N THR A 18 -25.45 -4.95 -62.82
CA THR A 18 -24.20 -4.75 -62.05
C THR A 18 -24.26 -5.39 -60.66
N ILE A 19 -24.37 -6.72 -60.58
CA ILE A 19 -23.98 -7.45 -59.37
C ILE A 19 -23.17 -8.69 -59.76
N LEU A 20 -21.99 -8.43 -60.32
CA LEU A 20 -20.86 -9.35 -60.34
C LEU A 20 -19.64 -8.51 -59.96
N SER A 21 -19.65 -8.01 -58.72
CA SER A 21 -18.42 -7.62 -58.05
C SER A 21 -17.94 -8.86 -57.31
N CYS A 22 -16.81 -9.40 -57.74
CA CYS A 22 -16.03 -10.34 -56.95
C CYS A 22 -15.76 -9.66 -55.61
N SER A 23 -16.37 -10.14 -54.53
CA SER A 23 -15.76 -10.00 -53.22
C SER A 23 -14.67 -11.05 -53.17
N ASP A 24 -13.43 -10.66 -53.44
CA ASP A 24 -12.30 -11.38 -52.87
C ASP A 24 -12.52 -11.33 -51.36
N SER A 25 -12.99 -12.44 -50.81
CA SER A 25 -12.94 -12.70 -49.38
C SER A 25 -11.47 -12.94 -49.03
N GLU A 26 -10.70 -11.86 -48.99
CA GLU A 26 -9.51 -11.83 -48.16
C GLU A 26 -10.01 -11.91 -46.72
N ASP A 27 -10.15 -13.15 -46.24
CA ASP A 27 -10.23 -13.47 -44.82
C ASP A 27 -8.85 -13.17 -44.22
N GLY A 28 -8.49 -11.88 -44.24
CA GLY A 28 -7.37 -11.32 -43.53
C GLY A 28 -7.74 -11.39 -42.06
N GLY A 29 -7.53 -12.58 -41.48
CA GLY A 29 -7.83 -12.88 -40.09
C GLY A 29 -7.35 -11.72 -39.23
N TYR A 30 -8.30 -10.99 -38.65
CA TYR A 30 -8.02 -9.95 -37.69
C TYR A 30 -7.26 -10.61 -36.54
N ILE A 31 -5.94 -10.43 -36.51
CA ILE A 31 -5.13 -10.79 -35.36
C ILE A 31 -5.34 -9.66 -34.36
N PRO A 32 -6.08 -9.87 -33.25
CA PRO A 32 -6.22 -8.83 -32.25
C PRO A 32 -4.82 -8.49 -31.74
N VAL A 33 -4.41 -7.23 -31.93
CA VAL A 33 -3.16 -6.73 -31.34
C VAL A 33 -3.39 -6.73 -29.83
N VAL A 34 -2.85 -7.74 -29.15
CA VAL A 34 -2.88 -7.82 -27.70
C VAL A 34 -2.05 -6.64 -27.18
N PRO A 35 -2.64 -5.70 -26.45
CA PRO A 35 -1.91 -4.53 -25.99
C PRO A 35 -0.79 -4.98 -25.03
N VAL A 36 0.35 -4.30 -25.12
CA VAL A 36 1.55 -4.61 -24.33
C VAL A 36 1.73 -3.51 -23.30
N SER A 37 1.97 -3.89 -22.04
CA SER A 37 2.28 -2.92 -20.99
C SER A 37 3.42 -1.99 -21.44
N PRO A 38 3.26 -0.66 -21.34
CA PRO A 38 4.32 0.28 -21.71
C PRO A 38 5.44 0.33 -20.67
N VAL A 39 5.26 -0.32 -19.51
CA VAL A 39 6.18 -0.27 -18.38
C VAL A 39 7.55 -0.83 -18.78
N THR A 40 8.60 -0.10 -18.42
CA THR A 40 9.98 -0.48 -18.68
C THR A 40 10.74 -0.61 -17.36
N VAL A 41 11.24 -1.81 -17.08
CA VAL A 41 12.07 -2.11 -15.89
C VAL A 41 13.28 -2.93 -16.34
N ASP A 42 14.33 -2.24 -16.76
CA ASP A 42 15.64 -2.84 -17.03
C ASP A 42 16.41 -2.97 -15.71
N LEU A 43 16.51 -4.21 -15.21
CA LEU A 43 17.17 -4.52 -13.94
C LEU A 43 18.66 -4.17 -13.89
N THR A 44 19.29 -3.89 -15.03
CA THR A 44 20.68 -3.43 -15.13
C THR A 44 20.83 -1.92 -14.99
N ALA A 45 19.75 -1.16 -15.22
CA ALA A 45 19.75 0.30 -15.28
C ALA A 45 18.94 0.96 -14.14
N VAL A 46 18.02 0.24 -13.49
CA VAL A 46 17.27 0.75 -12.34
C VAL A 46 18.15 0.88 -11.08
N PRO A 47 17.92 1.89 -10.21
CA PRO A 47 16.87 2.91 -10.31
C PRO A 47 17.11 3.97 -11.39
N TYR A 48 16.06 4.33 -12.16
CA TYR A 48 16.16 5.41 -13.14
C TYR A 48 16.19 6.80 -12.47
N PRO A 49 16.80 7.83 -13.10
CA PRO A 49 16.79 9.19 -12.57
C PRO A 49 15.40 9.83 -12.43
N LYS A 50 14.46 9.48 -13.34
CA LYS A 50 13.09 10.01 -13.33
C LYS A 50 12.08 8.89 -13.13
N LEU A 51 10.98 9.21 -12.43
CA LEU A 51 9.89 8.25 -12.23
C LEU A 51 9.13 7.97 -13.54
N SER A 52 9.00 8.96 -14.42
CA SER A 52 8.32 8.79 -15.71
C SER A 52 9.02 7.80 -16.65
N ASP A 53 10.33 7.56 -16.48
CA ASP A 53 11.09 6.60 -17.29
C ASP A 53 10.62 5.16 -17.12
N TYR A 54 9.93 4.83 -16.03
CA TYR A 54 9.31 3.52 -15.83
C TYR A 54 7.99 3.34 -16.57
N LYS A 55 7.31 4.45 -16.93
CA LYS A 55 5.99 4.45 -17.59
C LYS A 55 4.89 3.72 -16.81
N PHE A 56 4.92 3.81 -15.47
CA PHE A 56 3.87 3.24 -14.61
C PHE A 56 2.50 3.93 -14.76
N PHE A 57 2.49 5.18 -15.22
CA PHE A 57 1.28 5.99 -15.29
C PHE A 57 1.07 6.56 -16.70
N GLU A 58 -0.19 6.68 -17.08
CA GLU A 58 -0.62 7.28 -18.35
C GLU A 58 -1.05 8.75 -18.16
N GLY A 59 -0.88 9.56 -19.20
CA GLY A 59 -1.25 10.96 -19.18
C GLY A 59 -0.40 11.79 -18.22
N GLN A 60 -1.03 12.69 -17.46
CA GLN A 60 -0.33 13.53 -16.49
C GLN A 60 0.02 12.71 -15.25
N MET A 61 1.32 12.60 -14.94
CA MET A 61 1.86 11.78 -13.83
C MET A 61 1.13 11.99 -12.50
N LYS A 62 0.80 13.24 -12.13
CA LYS A 62 0.10 13.56 -10.87
C LYS A 62 -1.28 12.92 -10.72
N ASN A 63 -1.91 12.49 -11.81
CA ASN A 63 -3.20 11.82 -11.75
C ASN A 63 -3.05 10.37 -11.26
N LEU A 64 -1.83 9.81 -11.35
CA LEU A 64 -1.52 8.43 -10.98
C LEU A 64 -2.46 7.43 -11.66
N GLN A 65 -2.82 7.72 -12.92
CA GLN A 65 -3.65 6.83 -13.74
C GLN A 65 -2.78 5.64 -14.16
N PRO A 66 -3.04 4.41 -13.67
CA PRO A 66 -2.18 3.27 -13.94
C PRO A 66 -2.14 2.97 -15.44
N ALA A 67 -0.94 2.70 -15.95
CA ALA A 67 -0.76 2.13 -17.28
C ALA A 67 -1.22 0.67 -17.33
N LEU A 68 -1.35 0.12 -18.54
CA LEU A 68 -1.68 -1.29 -18.73
C LEU A 68 -0.78 -2.22 -17.87
N ASP A 69 -1.43 -3.17 -17.20
CA ASP A 69 -0.86 -4.14 -16.23
C ASP A 69 -0.34 -3.53 -14.92
N VAL A 70 -0.44 -2.21 -14.70
CA VAL A 70 -0.14 -1.62 -13.39
C VAL A 70 -1.39 -1.73 -12.51
N LEU A 71 -1.36 -2.65 -11.54
CA LEU A 71 -2.55 -3.01 -10.76
C LEU A 71 -2.61 -2.23 -9.44
N PRO A 72 -3.65 -1.42 -9.19
CA PRO A 72 -3.83 -0.79 -7.89
C PRO A 72 -4.15 -1.83 -6.80
N TYR A 73 -3.69 -1.56 -5.59
CA TYR A 73 -4.06 -2.34 -4.41
C TYR A 73 -4.00 -1.49 -3.14
N GLU A 74 -4.61 -1.98 -2.06
CA GLU A 74 -4.55 -1.35 -0.75
C GLU A 74 -4.63 -2.41 0.36
N PRO A 75 -3.77 -2.35 1.39
CA PRO A 75 -4.00 -3.09 2.63
C PRO A 75 -5.26 -2.61 3.35
N VAL A 76 -6.05 -3.53 3.91
CA VAL A 76 -7.33 -3.25 4.60
C VAL A 76 -7.21 -2.21 5.72
N SER A 77 -6.05 -2.15 6.36
CA SER A 77 -5.62 -1.09 7.26
C SER A 77 -4.36 -0.45 6.69
N SER A 78 -4.32 0.87 6.62
CA SER A 78 -3.15 1.62 6.15
C SER A 78 -2.29 2.09 7.33
N LEU A 79 -0.97 1.91 7.26
CA LEU A 79 -0.07 2.45 8.29
C LEU A 79 -0.17 3.98 8.38
N PHE A 80 -0.08 4.52 9.59
CA PHE A 80 -0.07 5.95 9.84
C PHE A 80 1.26 6.57 9.39
N SER A 81 1.19 7.72 8.71
CA SER A 81 2.38 8.51 8.36
C SER A 81 2.03 9.98 8.21
N ASP A 82 1.90 10.67 9.35
CA ASP A 82 1.58 12.11 9.42
C ASP A 82 0.34 12.50 8.63
N TYR A 83 -0.69 11.64 8.67
CA TYR A 83 -1.93 11.80 7.90
C TYR A 83 -1.77 11.82 6.37
N ALA A 84 -0.58 11.52 5.81
CA ALA A 84 -0.41 11.36 4.37
C ALA A 84 -1.23 10.16 3.84
N HIS A 85 -2.01 10.41 2.80
CA HIS A 85 -2.71 9.39 2.03
C HIS A 85 -1.72 8.57 1.20
N LYS A 86 -2.15 7.37 0.80
CA LYS A 86 -1.28 6.39 0.13
C LYS A 86 -2.01 5.73 -1.04
N LYS A 87 -1.53 5.95 -2.26
CA LYS A 87 -1.94 5.17 -3.44
C LYS A 87 -0.86 4.15 -3.76
N ARG A 88 -1.23 2.88 -3.89
CA ARG A 88 -0.28 1.78 -4.13
C ARG A 88 -0.63 1.02 -5.39
N PHE A 89 0.41 0.57 -6.06
CA PHE A 89 0.31 -0.22 -7.28
C PHE A 89 1.35 -1.33 -7.26
N VAL A 90 1.07 -2.41 -7.98
CA VAL A 90 2.01 -3.49 -8.25
C VAL A 90 2.11 -3.68 -9.76
N TRP A 91 3.31 -3.92 -10.24
CA TRP A 91 3.56 -4.36 -11.60
C TRP A 91 4.51 -5.56 -11.58
N MET A 92 4.27 -6.53 -12.47
CA MET A 92 5.12 -7.71 -12.64
C MET A 92 5.40 -7.96 -14.12
N PRO A 93 6.57 -8.51 -14.48
CA PRO A 93 6.86 -8.91 -15.85
C PRO A 93 5.81 -9.89 -16.37
N LYS A 94 5.44 -9.75 -17.65
CA LYS A 94 4.44 -10.59 -18.31
C LYS A 94 4.78 -12.08 -18.14
N GLY A 95 3.77 -12.87 -17.79
CA GLY A 95 3.89 -14.33 -17.64
C GLY A 95 4.52 -14.80 -16.31
N THR A 96 4.93 -13.88 -15.45
CA THR A 96 5.40 -14.19 -14.09
C THR A 96 4.25 -14.06 -13.08
N ARG A 97 4.38 -14.75 -11.93
CA ARG A 97 3.37 -14.76 -10.87
C ARG A 97 4.02 -14.81 -9.50
N ALA A 98 3.33 -14.24 -8.52
CA ALA A 98 3.68 -14.36 -7.11
C ALA A 98 3.25 -15.71 -6.52
N THR A 99 3.91 -16.12 -5.44
CA THR A 99 3.48 -17.28 -4.64
C THR A 99 2.92 -16.88 -3.28
N TYR A 100 2.05 -17.74 -2.77
CA TYR A 100 1.40 -17.64 -1.47
C TYR A 100 2.01 -18.68 -0.54
N ASP A 101 2.63 -18.22 0.55
CA ASP A 101 3.21 -19.13 1.56
C ASP A 101 2.25 -19.33 2.75
N ALA A 102 1.73 -18.24 3.32
CA ALA A 102 0.78 -18.26 4.44
C ALA A 102 0.08 -16.90 4.60
N ASP A 103 -1.06 -16.87 5.30
CA ASP A 103 -1.92 -15.67 5.48
C ASP A 103 -1.15 -14.45 6.00
N GLY A 104 -0.28 -14.66 6.99
CA GLY A 104 0.52 -13.62 7.64
C GLY A 104 1.91 -13.38 7.03
N LYS A 105 2.26 -14.10 5.96
CA LYS A 105 3.55 -13.94 5.25
C LYS A 105 3.36 -13.03 4.03
N VAL A 106 4.40 -12.30 3.70
CA VAL A 106 4.43 -11.42 2.52
C VAL A 106 4.35 -12.30 1.26
N LEU A 107 3.53 -11.93 0.27
CA LEU A 107 3.53 -12.60 -1.03
C LEU A 107 4.92 -12.56 -1.68
N GLN A 108 5.40 -13.70 -2.19
CA GLN A 108 6.71 -13.77 -2.84
C GLN A 108 6.59 -13.32 -4.29
N LEU A 109 7.05 -12.10 -4.57
CA LEU A 109 7.00 -11.53 -5.91
C LEU A 109 8.19 -11.98 -6.77
N PRO A 110 7.98 -12.19 -8.08
CA PRO A 110 9.04 -12.64 -8.99
C PRO A 110 10.08 -11.54 -9.24
N THR A 111 11.28 -11.93 -9.68
CA THR A 111 12.29 -10.98 -10.17
C THR A 111 11.72 -10.11 -11.30
N GLY A 112 11.96 -8.81 -11.23
CA GLY A 112 11.38 -7.79 -12.09
C GLY A 112 10.14 -7.11 -11.50
N ALA A 113 9.50 -7.68 -10.48
CA ALA A 113 8.33 -7.08 -9.86
C ALA A 113 8.65 -5.73 -9.18
N VAL A 114 7.70 -4.80 -9.25
CA VAL A 114 7.81 -3.49 -8.63
C VAL A 114 6.58 -3.21 -7.78
N LEU A 115 6.81 -2.81 -6.52
CA LEU A 115 5.80 -2.23 -5.66
C LEU A 115 5.97 -0.72 -5.67
N ILE A 116 4.90 0.00 -5.94
CA ILE A 116 4.89 1.45 -6.13
C ILE A 116 4.00 2.04 -5.04
N LYS A 117 4.49 3.00 -4.27
CA LYS A 117 3.73 3.65 -3.19
C LYS A 117 3.91 5.16 -3.25
N ASN A 118 2.81 5.87 -3.48
CA ASN A 118 2.77 7.33 -3.55
C ASN A 118 2.22 7.89 -2.25
N PHE A 119 2.91 8.86 -1.66
CA PHE A 119 2.46 9.58 -0.47
C PHE A 119 2.01 10.98 -0.86
N TYR A 120 0.79 11.36 -0.47
CA TYR A 120 0.21 12.63 -0.88
C TYR A 120 -0.73 13.19 0.19
N TYR A 121 -1.00 14.49 0.07
CA TYR A 121 -2.01 15.19 0.87
C TYR A 121 -3.05 15.79 -0.07
N ASP A 122 -4.30 15.81 0.38
CA ASP A 122 -5.38 16.54 -0.26
C ASP A 122 -5.58 17.90 0.44
N ASN A 123 -6.32 18.82 -0.19
CA ASN A 123 -6.64 20.14 0.36
C ASN A 123 -5.41 20.93 0.85
N VAL A 124 -4.30 20.87 0.11
CA VAL A 124 -3.04 21.53 0.48
C VAL A 124 -3.16 23.03 0.25
N GLN A 125 -2.75 23.83 1.23
CA GLN A 125 -2.90 25.28 1.25
C GLN A 125 -1.64 26.00 0.76
N ASN A 126 -0.46 25.41 0.96
CA ASN A 126 0.84 25.99 0.61
C ASN A 126 1.35 25.49 -0.76
N VAL A 127 0.49 25.56 -1.77
CA VAL A 127 0.78 25.20 -3.17
C VAL A 127 0.24 26.27 -4.12
N PRO A 128 0.69 26.35 -5.39
CA PRO A 128 0.26 27.39 -6.33
C PRO A 128 -1.26 27.52 -6.48
N GLN A 129 -1.99 26.40 -6.38
CA GLN A 129 -3.45 26.38 -6.34
C GLN A 129 -3.92 25.79 -4.99
N PRO A 130 -4.20 26.62 -3.98
CA PRO A 130 -4.68 26.14 -2.68
C PRO A 130 -5.95 25.28 -2.80
N GLY A 131 -6.05 24.27 -1.94
CA GLY A 131 -7.14 23.29 -1.95
C GLY A 131 -6.91 22.10 -2.89
N THR A 132 -5.80 22.06 -3.64
CA THR A 132 -5.47 20.93 -4.51
C THR A 132 -4.63 19.86 -3.78
N SER A 133 -4.57 18.67 -4.38
CA SER A 133 -3.70 17.59 -3.89
C SER A 133 -2.24 17.85 -4.25
N ARG A 134 -1.34 17.40 -3.37
CA ARG A 134 0.12 17.41 -3.60
C ARG A 134 0.70 16.04 -3.26
N ILE A 135 1.30 15.40 -4.26
CA ILE A 135 2.16 14.23 -4.08
C ILE A 135 3.52 14.72 -3.60
N ILE A 136 4.03 14.06 -2.56
CA ILE A 136 5.30 14.41 -1.94
C ILE A 136 6.41 13.51 -2.47
N GLU A 137 6.18 12.20 -2.43
CA GLU A 137 7.16 11.19 -2.79
C GLU A 137 6.51 9.92 -3.35
N THR A 138 7.27 9.21 -4.19
CA THR A 138 6.93 7.87 -4.68
C THR A 138 8.05 6.90 -4.33
N ARG A 139 7.77 5.96 -3.43
CA ARG A 139 8.70 4.88 -3.10
C ARG A 139 8.46 3.67 -3.98
N LEU A 140 9.54 3.15 -4.53
CA LEU A 140 9.60 1.89 -5.24
C LEU A 140 10.35 0.85 -4.39
N MET A 141 9.82 -0.37 -4.38
CA MET A 141 10.62 -1.55 -4.10
C MET A 141 10.69 -2.38 -5.37
N ILE A 142 11.90 -2.66 -5.85
CA ILE A 142 12.15 -3.39 -7.10
C ILE A 142 12.80 -4.73 -6.76
N ARG A 143 12.20 -5.83 -7.21
CA ARG A 143 12.73 -7.19 -6.99
C ARG A 143 13.81 -7.51 -8.01
N LYS A 144 15.09 -7.41 -7.62
CA LYS A 144 16.23 -7.92 -8.41
C LYS A 144 16.44 -9.41 -8.15
N ALA A 145 17.40 -10.01 -8.84
CA ALA A 145 17.74 -11.43 -8.67
C ALA A 145 18.35 -11.72 -7.29
N ASP A 146 19.08 -10.75 -6.73
CA ASP A 146 19.79 -10.81 -5.46
C ASP A 146 18.98 -10.31 -4.26
N GLY A 147 17.86 -9.62 -4.49
CA GLY A 147 17.08 -9.05 -3.39
C GLY A 147 16.11 -7.96 -3.81
N TRP A 148 15.49 -7.34 -2.81
CA TRP A 148 14.73 -6.10 -3.00
C TRP A 148 15.67 -4.90 -2.88
N ILE A 149 15.60 -3.98 -3.84
CA ILE A 149 16.22 -2.66 -3.74
C ILE A 149 15.14 -1.60 -3.50
N PHE A 150 15.54 -0.49 -2.87
CA PHE A 150 14.69 0.68 -2.64
C PHE A 150 15.06 1.78 -3.62
N ALA A 151 14.04 2.52 -4.06
CA ALA A 151 14.23 3.81 -4.70
C ALA A 151 13.14 4.75 -4.24
N ASP A 152 13.49 5.99 -3.95
CA ASP A 152 12.54 7.03 -3.60
C ASP A 152 12.65 8.17 -4.60
N TYR A 153 11.50 8.77 -4.92
CA TYR A 153 11.35 9.78 -5.96
C TYR A 153 10.62 10.98 -5.38
N VAL A 154 11.33 12.10 -5.25
CA VAL A 154 10.78 13.35 -4.69
C VAL A 154 10.11 14.14 -5.82
N TRP A 155 8.83 14.49 -5.61
CA TRP A 155 8.05 15.22 -6.61
C TRP A 155 8.42 16.69 -6.67
N ASN A 156 8.47 17.24 -7.88
CA ASN A 156 8.65 18.67 -8.07
C ASN A 156 7.41 19.48 -7.67
N ALA A 157 7.60 20.79 -7.47
CA ALA A 157 6.54 21.71 -7.06
C ALA A 157 5.42 21.82 -8.11
N GLU A 158 5.77 21.65 -9.40
CA GLU A 158 4.83 21.71 -10.53
C GLU A 158 3.96 20.45 -10.65
N GLN A 159 4.26 19.38 -9.90
CA GLN A 159 3.56 18.10 -9.94
C GLN A 159 3.56 17.47 -11.34
N THR A 160 4.70 17.55 -12.02
CA THR A 160 4.87 17.01 -13.38
C THR A 160 5.85 15.84 -13.44
N GLU A 161 6.77 15.74 -12.49
CA GLU A 161 7.81 14.71 -12.45
C GLU A 161 8.27 14.44 -11.02
N ALA A 162 8.86 13.27 -10.79
CA ALA A 162 9.58 12.96 -9.56
C ALA A 162 10.99 12.46 -9.86
N PHE A 163 11.95 12.87 -9.05
CA PHE A 163 13.38 12.61 -9.26
C PHE A 163 13.95 11.70 -8.18
N TYR A 164 14.76 10.74 -8.59
CA TYR A 164 15.39 9.79 -7.68
C TYR A 164 16.25 10.51 -6.63
N ASP A 165 15.96 10.28 -5.35
CA ASP A 165 16.70 10.83 -4.22
C ASP A 165 16.58 9.90 -3.01
N MET A 166 17.72 9.44 -2.49
CA MET A 166 17.80 8.55 -1.32
C MET A 166 18.48 9.22 -0.11
N ALA A 167 18.84 10.50 -0.21
CA ALA A 167 19.50 11.23 0.88
C ALA A 167 18.54 11.55 2.03
N GLY A 168 17.24 11.52 1.77
CA GLY A 168 16.21 11.98 2.68
C GLY A 168 16.12 13.51 2.70
N SER A 169 14.93 14.03 2.95
CA SER A 169 14.68 15.47 2.95
C SER A 169 13.45 15.83 3.76
N TYR A 170 13.14 17.12 3.83
CA TYR A 170 11.96 17.62 4.51
C TYR A 170 11.20 18.57 3.61
N THR A 171 9.88 18.57 3.72
CA THR A 171 9.04 19.59 3.11
C THR A 171 7.90 19.97 4.04
N THR A 172 7.56 21.25 4.08
CA THR A 172 6.39 21.71 4.84
C THR A 172 5.14 21.40 4.04
N VAL A 173 4.15 20.80 4.70
CA VAL A 173 2.81 20.61 4.16
C VAL A 173 1.81 21.25 5.11
N THR A 174 1.03 22.19 4.59
CA THR A 174 -0.11 22.78 5.29
C THR A 174 -1.36 22.37 4.54
N TRP A 175 -2.30 21.69 5.20
CA TRP A 175 -3.53 21.20 4.58
C TRP A 175 -4.73 21.48 5.48
N LYS A 176 -5.94 21.34 4.94
CA LYS A 176 -7.16 21.31 5.74
C LYS A 176 -7.63 19.87 5.90
N ASP A 177 -7.87 19.46 7.14
CA ASP A 177 -8.43 18.15 7.44
C ASP A 177 -9.94 18.07 7.11
N GLU A 178 -10.57 16.94 7.40
CA GLU A 178 -11.98 16.67 7.15
C GLU A 178 -12.92 17.62 7.93
N ALA A 179 -12.46 18.16 9.07
CA ALA A 179 -13.16 19.15 9.87
C ALA A 179 -12.88 20.60 9.39
N ASN A 180 -12.20 20.76 8.25
CA ASN A 180 -11.79 22.04 7.67
C ASN A 180 -10.81 22.83 8.58
N ILE A 181 -10.13 22.14 9.49
CA ILE A 181 -9.11 22.72 10.38
C ILE A 181 -7.77 22.69 9.65
N THR A 182 -7.07 23.82 9.65
CA THR A 182 -5.72 23.91 9.08
C THR A 182 -4.73 23.19 9.97
N LYS A 183 -4.03 22.20 9.40
CA LYS A 183 -2.93 21.45 10.01
C LYS A 183 -1.64 21.74 9.24
N THR A 184 -0.51 21.68 9.93
CA THR A 184 0.82 21.84 9.31
C THR A 184 1.76 20.77 9.86
N VAL A 185 2.58 20.21 8.99
CA VAL A 185 3.63 19.25 9.35
C VAL A 185 4.92 19.56 8.60
N GLN A 186 6.04 19.30 9.26
CA GLN A 186 7.34 19.17 8.60
C GLN A 186 7.47 17.73 8.13
N TYR A 187 6.90 17.41 6.96
CA TYR A 187 6.92 16.06 6.41
C TYR A 187 8.36 15.63 6.15
N ARG A 188 8.72 14.43 6.65
CA ARG A 188 10.05 13.84 6.51
C ARG A 188 10.04 12.74 5.46
N ILE A 189 10.79 12.96 4.39
CA ILE A 189 11.14 11.94 3.40
C ILE A 189 12.34 11.17 3.96
N PRO A 190 12.22 9.84 4.20
CA PRO A 190 13.28 9.06 4.83
C PRO A 190 14.49 8.87 3.90
N SER A 191 15.68 8.79 4.48
CA SER A 191 16.85 8.33 3.72
C SER A 191 16.79 6.83 3.44
N GLY A 192 17.68 6.34 2.59
CA GLY A 192 17.80 4.89 2.34
C GLY A 192 18.03 4.08 3.59
N GLU A 193 18.93 4.50 4.47
CA GLU A 193 19.23 3.82 5.74
C GLU A 193 18.00 3.73 6.64
N GLN A 194 17.15 4.76 6.63
CA GLN A 194 15.91 4.78 7.40
C GLN A 194 14.85 3.85 6.82
N CYS A 195 14.78 3.71 5.49
CA CYS A 195 13.95 2.69 4.86
C CYS A 195 14.38 1.28 5.31
N PHE A 196 15.69 1.00 5.38
CA PHE A 196 16.21 -0.29 5.82
C PHE A 196 15.85 -0.65 7.26
N VAL A 197 15.63 0.34 8.15
CA VAL A 197 15.22 0.06 9.54
C VAL A 197 13.94 -0.77 9.59
N CYS A 198 12.92 -0.37 8.83
CA CYS A 198 11.63 -1.07 8.81
C CYS A 198 11.61 -2.27 7.84
N HIS A 199 12.40 -2.22 6.77
CA HIS A 199 12.31 -3.18 5.68
C HIS A 199 13.34 -4.30 5.72
N LYS A 200 14.23 -4.37 6.72
CA LYS A 200 15.21 -5.46 6.83
C LYS A 200 14.68 -6.68 7.60
N SER A 201 15.27 -7.83 7.31
CA SER A 201 15.23 -9.04 8.14
C SER A 201 16.64 -9.62 8.22
N SER A 202 17.11 -9.95 9.41
CA SER A 202 18.47 -10.45 9.65
C SER A 202 18.41 -11.77 10.40
N ARG A 203 18.88 -12.85 9.77
CA ARG A 203 18.86 -14.21 10.34
C ARG A 203 20.20 -14.91 10.20
N LEU A 204 20.48 -15.85 11.11
CA LEU A 204 21.66 -16.71 11.01
C LEU A 204 21.39 -17.88 10.05
N VAL A 205 22.19 -17.98 9.00
CA VAL A 205 22.17 -19.10 8.04
C VAL A 205 23.57 -19.68 7.99
N ASN A 206 23.73 -20.96 8.37
CA ASN A 206 25.02 -21.66 8.40
C ASN A 206 26.14 -20.91 9.16
N GLY A 207 25.78 -20.26 10.27
CA GLY A 207 26.72 -19.50 11.10
C GLY A 207 27.06 -18.09 10.59
N ALA A 208 26.48 -17.64 9.47
CA ALA A 208 26.64 -16.29 8.95
C ALA A 208 25.32 -15.49 9.05
N VAL A 209 25.41 -14.20 9.38
CA VAL A 209 24.25 -13.30 9.37
C VAL A 209 23.92 -12.96 7.92
N VAL A 210 22.71 -13.31 7.49
CA VAL A 210 22.14 -12.93 6.20
C VAL A 210 21.08 -11.87 6.43
N THR A 211 21.22 -10.72 5.79
CA THR A 211 20.25 -9.62 5.86
C THR A 211 19.58 -9.43 4.50
N GLU A 212 18.26 -9.42 4.50
CA GLU A 212 17.44 -9.25 3.30
C GLU A 212 16.40 -8.15 3.49
N SER A 213 16.09 -7.44 2.40
CA SER A 213 15.02 -6.46 2.35
C SER A 213 13.69 -7.14 2.03
N LEU A 214 12.59 -6.74 2.68
CA LEU A 214 11.25 -7.31 2.50
C LEU A 214 10.19 -6.20 2.44
N PRO A 215 9.18 -6.32 1.56
CA PRO A 215 8.10 -5.35 1.50
C PRO A 215 7.14 -5.49 2.68
N ILE A 216 6.40 -4.41 2.93
CA ILE A 216 5.43 -4.31 4.03
C ILE A 216 4.04 -4.12 3.45
N GLY A 217 3.07 -4.89 3.94
CA GLY A 217 1.64 -4.68 3.67
C GLY A 217 1.01 -5.64 2.65
N ILE A 218 1.78 -6.33 1.81
CA ILE A 218 1.26 -7.32 0.83
C ILE A 218 1.14 -8.74 1.43
N LYS A 219 0.73 -8.83 2.69
CA LYS A 219 0.36 -10.11 3.30
C LYS A 219 -1.06 -10.47 2.85
N PRO A 220 -1.38 -11.73 2.51
CA PRO A 220 -2.73 -12.10 2.11
C PRO A 220 -3.83 -11.70 3.09
N GLN A 221 -3.58 -11.81 4.42
CA GLN A 221 -4.50 -11.35 5.47
C GLN A 221 -4.89 -9.87 5.35
N ASN A 222 -4.04 -9.05 4.73
CA ASN A 222 -4.25 -7.60 4.56
C ASN A 222 -4.88 -7.27 3.20
N LEU A 223 -4.91 -8.21 2.25
CA LEU A 223 -5.44 -8.02 0.90
C LEU A 223 -6.78 -8.76 0.67
N ASN A 224 -7.20 -9.62 1.60
CA ASN A 224 -8.41 -10.42 1.49
C ASN A 224 -9.71 -9.62 1.76
N PHE A 225 -9.94 -8.55 1.00
CA PHE A 225 -11.17 -7.76 1.01
C PHE A 225 -11.44 -7.17 -0.37
N ASN A 226 -12.65 -6.64 -0.57
CA ASN A 226 -13.03 -6.04 -1.84
C ASN A 226 -12.42 -4.65 -2.01
N TYR A 227 -11.75 -4.44 -3.13
CA TYR A 227 -11.29 -3.15 -3.61
C TYR A 227 -12.15 -2.69 -4.78
N ASN A 228 -12.41 -1.39 -4.88
CA ASN A 228 -13.23 -0.80 -5.93
C ASN A 228 -12.37 -0.54 -7.17
N TYR A 229 -12.25 -1.53 -8.05
CA TYR A 229 -11.58 -1.37 -9.34
C TYR A 229 -12.47 -0.61 -10.33
N THR A 230 -11.89 -0.15 -11.43
CA THR A 230 -12.60 0.56 -12.51
C THR A 230 -13.67 -0.30 -13.19
N ASP A 231 -13.52 -1.62 -13.18
CA ASP A 231 -14.47 -2.61 -13.69
C ASP A 231 -15.42 -3.17 -12.62
N GLY A 232 -15.33 -2.66 -11.38
CA GLY A 232 -16.23 -2.98 -10.27
C GLY A 232 -15.52 -3.47 -9.01
N PRO A 233 -16.26 -3.61 -7.88
CA PRO A 233 -15.70 -4.13 -6.64
C PRO A 233 -15.29 -5.60 -6.78
N GLN A 234 -14.05 -5.93 -6.41
CA GLN A 234 -13.54 -7.31 -6.44
C GLN A 234 -12.56 -7.56 -5.30
N ASN A 235 -12.53 -8.78 -4.75
CA ASN A 235 -11.49 -9.19 -3.81
C ASN A 235 -10.11 -9.07 -4.48
N GLN A 236 -9.15 -8.45 -3.80
CA GLN A 236 -7.85 -8.15 -4.42
C GLN A 236 -7.03 -9.40 -4.73
N LEU A 237 -7.07 -10.45 -3.90
CA LEU A 237 -6.40 -11.72 -4.21
C LEU A 237 -6.98 -12.35 -5.47
N SER A 238 -8.31 -12.34 -5.61
CA SER A 238 -8.98 -12.79 -6.84
C SER A 238 -8.59 -11.93 -8.05
N LYS A 239 -8.46 -10.60 -7.88
CA LYS A 239 -8.03 -9.71 -8.96
C LYS A 239 -6.60 -10.01 -9.39
N TRP A 240 -5.69 -10.25 -8.45
CA TRP A 240 -4.31 -10.60 -8.74
C TRP A 240 -4.22 -11.95 -9.45
N ILE A 241 -5.04 -12.94 -9.08
CA ILE A 241 -5.15 -14.21 -9.81
C ILE A 241 -5.65 -13.97 -11.25
N ALA A 242 -6.73 -13.20 -11.43
CA ALA A 242 -7.30 -12.90 -12.75
C ALA A 242 -6.33 -12.13 -13.66
N GLN A 243 -5.50 -11.27 -13.08
CA GLN A 243 -4.41 -10.55 -13.78
C GLN A 243 -3.23 -11.47 -14.14
N GLY A 244 -3.19 -12.71 -13.61
CA GLY A 244 -2.06 -13.64 -13.74
C GLY A 244 -0.88 -13.33 -12.79
N TYR A 245 -1.08 -12.43 -11.85
CA TYR A 245 -0.07 -11.91 -10.91
C TYR A 245 0.10 -12.77 -9.66
N LEU A 246 -0.82 -13.67 -9.38
CA LEU A 246 -0.77 -14.58 -8.23
C LEU A 246 -1.20 -15.98 -8.69
N GLN A 247 -0.51 -17.01 -8.19
CA GLN A 247 -0.93 -18.40 -8.39
C GLN A 247 -2.35 -18.67 -7.82
N ASP A 248 -2.99 -19.75 -8.22
CA ASP A 248 -4.37 -20.09 -7.85
C ASP A 248 -4.49 -21.43 -7.09
N ASN A 249 -3.37 -21.94 -6.56
CA ASN A 249 -3.27 -23.25 -5.91
C ASN A 249 -3.33 -23.18 -4.37
N PHE A 250 -4.05 -22.19 -3.80
CA PHE A 250 -4.20 -22.02 -2.36
C PHE A 250 -5.64 -21.66 -1.98
N ALA A 251 -5.97 -21.86 -0.70
CA ALA A 251 -7.20 -21.34 -0.11
C ALA A 251 -6.97 -19.93 0.43
N PHE A 252 -7.95 -19.05 0.25
CA PHE A 252 -7.88 -17.68 0.77
C PHE A 252 -7.88 -17.68 2.31
N PRO A 253 -7.33 -16.64 2.95
CA PRO A 253 -7.44 -16.47 4.39
C PRO A 253 -8.90 -16.58 4.86
N SER A 254 -9.12 -17.25 5.99
CA SER A 254 -10.43 -17.25 6.63
C SER A 254 -10.77 -15.85 7.16
N THR A 255 -12.04 -15.64 7.52
CA THR A 255 -12.46 -14.38 8.17
C THR A 255 -11.73 -14.12 9.49
N THR A 256 -11.36 -15.16 10.24
CA THR A 256 -10.61 -15.04 11.51
C THR A 256 -9.14 -14.68 11.30
N ASN A 257 -8.59 -15.02 10.13
CA ASN A 257 -7.20 -14.73 9.76
C ASN A 257 -7.06 -13.52 8.84
N THR A 258 -8.15 -12.78 8.61
CA THR A 258 -8.17 -11.57 7.79
C THR A 258 -8.18 -10.35 8.70
N ALA A 259 -7.21 -9.45 8.52
CA ALA A 259 -7.20 -8.18 9.23
C ALA A 259 -8.40 -7.32 8.78
N ILE A 260 -8.78 -6.35 9.59
CA ILE A 260 -9.89 -5.44 9.28
C ILE A 260 -9.39 -4.00 9.16
N ASN A 261 -10.25 -3.11 8.68
CA ASN A 261 -9.97 -1.68 8.74
C ASN A 261 -10.08 -1.22 10.19
N TYR A 262 -8.97 -0.85 10.82
CA TYR A 262 -8.96 -0.41 12.22
C TYR A 262 -9.76 0.89 12.43
N ALA A 263 -10.02 1.68 11.37
CA ALA A 263 -10.80 2.91 11.45
C ALA A 263 -12.32 2.64 11.40
N ASP A 264 -12.77 1.45 10.97
CA ASP A 264 -14.19 1.11 10.91
C ASP A 264 -14.74 0.78 12.31
N ALA A 265 -15.39 1.76 12.93
CA ALA A 265 -15.97 1.64 14.27
C ALA A 265 -17.13 0.64 14.37
N SER A 266 -17.68 0.14 13.26
CA SER A 266 -18.67 -0.95 13.28
C SER A 266 -18.04 -2.31 13.60
N LYS A 267 -16.72 -2.44 13.54
CA LYS A 267 -16.00 -3.68 13.82
C LYS A 267 -15.63 -3.84 15.30
N PRO A 268 -15.46 -5.09 15.78
CA PRO A 268 -15.07 -5.34 17.17
C PRO A 268 -13.78 -4.64 17.59
N LEU A 269 -13.80 -4.01 18.77
CA LEU A 269 -12.68 -3.23 19.31
C LEU A 269 -11.36 -3.98 19.30
N GLU A 270 -11.35 -5.23 19.78
CA GLU A 270 -10.15 -6.06 19.84
C GLU A 270 -9.56 -6.32 18.44
N LEU A 271 -10.40 -6.65 17.45
CA LEU A 271 -9.93 -6.87 16.08
C LEU A 271 -9.36 -5.59 15.47
N ARG A 272 -9.92 -4.43 15.80
CA ARG A 272 -9.41 -3.13 15.35
C ARG A 272 -8.04 -2.85 15.98
N ALA A 273 -7.89 -3.07 17.28
CA ALA A 273 -6.61 -2.92 17.99
C ALA A 273 -5.52 -3.87 17.44
N ARG A 274 -5.85 -5.14 17.20
CA ARG A 274 -4.95 -6.11 16.55
C ARG A 274 -4.54 -5.69 15.14
N SER A 275 -5.48 -5.22 14.33
CA SER A 275 -5.21 -4.74 12.97
C SER A 275 -4.34 -3.47 12.98
N TYR A 276 -4.54 -2.59 13.97
CA TYR A 276 -3.75 -1.39 14.17
C TYR A 276 -2.28 -1.72 14.48
N VAL A 277 -2.02 -2.63 15.43
CA VAL A 277 -0.64 -3.02 15.78
C VAL A 277 0.03 -3.86 14.70
N ASP A 278 -0.71 -4.68 13.92
CA ASP A 278 -0.12 -5.43 12.79
C ASP A 278 0.48 -4.46 11.76
N ILE A 279 -0.32 -3.51 11.27
CA ILE A 279 0.14 -2.65 10.18
C ILE A 279 1.16 -1.60 10.64
N ASN A 280 1.04 -1.08 11.85
CA ASN A 280 1.90 0.01 12.35
C ASN A 280 3.17 -0.50 13.07
N CYS A 281 3.17 -1.73 13.61
CA CYS A 281 4.23 -2.17 14.52
C CYS A 281 4.88 -3.51 14.13
N ALA A 282 4.12 -4.46 13.58
CA ALA A 282 4.60 -5.85 13.43
C ALA A 282 5.80 -6.00 12.49
N HIS A 283 5.95 -5.12 11.50
CA HIS A 283 7.08 -5.19 10.57
C HIS A 283 8.44 -4.94 11.26
N CYS A 284 8.45 -4.26 12.40
CA CYS A 284 9.64 -4.09 13.27
C CYS A 284 9.67 -5.09 14.43
N HIS A 285 8.50 -5.41 15.02
CA HIS A 285 8.35 -6.30 16.17
C HIS A 285 7.87 -7.69 15.72
N SER A 286 8.75 -8.39 15.01
CA SER A 286 8.64 -9.80 14.63
C SER A 286 10.01 -10.45 14.74
N ALA A 287 10.09 -11.78 14.69
CA ALA A 287 11.37 -12.48 14.64
C ALA A 287 12.24 -11.97 13.47
N ASP A 288 13.55 -11.89 13.71
CA ASP A 288 14.59 -11.46 12.75
C ASP A 288 14.43 -10.00 12.26
N ARG A 289 13.59 -9.17 12.90
CA ARG A 289 13.35 -7.75 12.54
C ARG A 289 14.08 -6.79 13.47
N HIS A 290 13.98 -5.50 13.17
CA HIS A 290 14.75 -4.47 13.88
C HIS A 290 14.52 -4.43 15.39
N CYS A 291 13.31 -4.75 15.86
CA CYS A 291 12.94 -4.75 17.28
C CYS A 291 12.67 -6.16 17.82
N ASP A 292 13.28 -7.19 17.24
CA ASP A 292 13.10 -8.60 17.63
C ASP A 292 13.61 -8.92 19.04
N TYR A 293 14.59 -8.14 19.51
CA TYR A 293 15.16 -8.16 20.87
C TYR A 293 14.17 -7.79 21.97
N ARG A 294 12.97 -7.31 21.62
CA ARG A 294 11.86 -7.06 22.54
C ARG A 294 10.86 -8.20 22.53
N PRO A 295 10.09 -8.41 23.62
CA PRO A 295 9.16 -9.53 23.71
C PRO A 295 7.92 -9.40 22.80
N MET A 296 7.57 -8.21 22.32
CA MET A 296 6.34 -7.98 21.55
C MET A 296 6.37 -8.63 20.16
N ARG A 297 5.23 -9.18 19.75
CA ARG A 297 5.03 -9.85 18.46
C ARG A 297 3.70 -9.43 17.83
N TYR A 298 3.67 -8.25 17.23
CA TYR A 298 2.41 -7.60 16.87
C TYR A 298 1.73 -8.14 15.59
N ALA A 299 2.27 -9.18 14.96
CA ALA A 299 1.66 -9.73 13.75
C ALA A 299 0.22 -10.20 14.02
N PHE A 300 -0.72 -9.92 13.11
CA PHE A 300 -2.14 -10.26 13.31
C PHE A 300 -2.35 -11.76 13.60
N SER A 301 -1.55 -12.62 12.96
CA SER A 301 -1.53 -14.07 13.16
C SER A 301 -1.02 -14.51 14.53
N GLU A 302 -0.28 -13.66 15.24
CA GLU A 302 0.34 -13.97 16.55
C GLU A 302 -0.49 -13.37 17.71
N THR A 303 -1.02 -12.17 17.51
CA THR A 303 -1.83 -11.46 18.52
C THR A 303 -3.19 -12.11 18.81
N GLY A 304 -3.71 -12.93 17.89
CA GLY A 304 -4.95 -13.69 18.11
C GLY A 304 -4.77 -14.99 18.89
N VAL A 305 -3.53 -15.42 19.10
CA VAL A 305 -3.20 -16.67 19.81
C VAL A 305 -2.83 -16.37 21.26
N ASP A 306 -2.05 -15.31 21.48
CA ASP A 306 -1.57 -14.93 22.79
C ASP A 306 -1.55 -13.40 22.92
N ILE A 307 -2.32 -12.87 23.87
CA ILE A 307 -2.45 -11.43 24.10
C ILE A 307 -1.16 -10.82 24.68
N THR A 308 -0.27 -11.61 25.27
CA THR A 308 1.04 -11.16 25.76
C THR A 308 1.94 -10.71 24.60
N ASN A 309 1.69 -11.18 23.36
CA ASN A 309 2.34 -10.67 22.16
C ASN A 309 2.04 -9.18 21.92
N MET A 310 0.89 -8.69 22.39
CA MET A 310 0.55 -7.26 22.41
C MET A 310 1.10 -6.52 23.65
N GLY A 311 1.83 -7.21 24.53
CA GLY A 311 2.46 -6.66 25.72
C GLY A 311 1.58 -6.59 26.97
N VAL A 312 0.39 -7.21 26.95
CA VAL A 312 -0.52 -7.21 28.10
C VAL A 312 0.13 -7.89 29.31
N CYS A 313 0.31 -7.12 30.39
CA CYS A 313 0.95 -7.51 31.64
C CYS A 313 2.42 -7.96 31.53
N VAL A 314 3.05 -7.76 30.38
CA VAL A 314 4.47 -8.02 30.16
C VAL A 314 5.29 -6.85 30.71
N ASN A 315 6.36 -7.14 31.46
CA ASN A 315 7.25 -6.11 31.99
C ASN A 315 7.93 -5.35 30.84
N THR A 316 8.04 -4.03 31.01
CA THR A 316 8.85 -3.21 30.12
C THR A 316 10.33 -3.48 30.36
N GLU A 317 11.06 -3.66 29.27
CA GLU A 317 12.52 -3.68 29.27
C GLU A 317 13.08 -2.28 28.95
N ASP A 318 14.27 -1.97 29.46
CA ASP A 318 15.00 -0.70 29.25
C ASP A 318 14.22 0.56 29.65
N MET A 319 13.97 0.68 30.96
CA MET A 319 13.28 1.81 31.60
C MET A 319 14.12 3.09 31.73
N GLN A 320 15.31 3.16 31.11
CA GLN A 320 16.16 4.35 31.20
C GLN A 320 15.46 5.57 30.57
N GLY A 321 15.30 6.64 31.35
CA GLY A 321 14.61 7.86 30.91
C GLY A 321 13.08 7.79 30.97
N PHE A 322 12.50 6.67 31.42
CA PHE A 322 11.05 6.52 31.58
C PHE A 322 10.61 6.66 33.05
N SER A 323 9.36 7.06 33.25
CA SER A 323 8.72 7.02 34.57
C SER A 323 8.66 5.59 35.10
N PRO A 324 8.92 5.34 36.40
CA PRO A 324 8.75 4.02 37.02
C PRO A 324 7.32 3.45 36.88
N SER A 325 6.30 4.31 36.70
CA SER A 325 4.92 3.87 36.48
C SER A 325 4.70 3.13 35.16
N LEU A 326 5.58 3.28 34.17
CA LEU A 326 5.51 2.60 32.87
C LEU A 326 6.12 1.19 32.88
N GLY A 327 6.06 0.51 34.03
CA GLY A 327 6.73 -0.77 34.28
C GLY A 327 6.19 -1.95 33.46
N LYS A 328 5.03 -1.79 32.81
CA LYS A 328 4.45 -2.78 31.88
C LYS A 328 4.31 -2.20 30.48
N ILE A 329 4.43 -3.08 29.48
CA ILE A 329 4.20 -2.70 28.08
C ILE A 329 2.75 -2.26 27.90
N VAL A 330 1.81 -3.04 28.41
CA VAL A 330 0.40 -2.69 28.55
C VAL A 330 -0.10 -3.10 29.94
N SER A 331 -0.63 -2.12 30.68
CA SER A 331 -1.35 -2.29 31.94
C SER A 331 -2.85 -2.14 31.70
N GLY A 332 -3.62 -3.22 31.80
CA GLY A 332 -5.07 -3.16 31.58
C GLY A 332 -5.76 -2.21 32.57
N ARG A 333 -6.80 -1.51 32.09
CA ARG A 333 -7.48 -0.37 32.78
C ARG A 333 -6.61 0.85 33.05
N GLU A 334 -5.32 0.84 32.73
CA GLU A 334 -4.40 1.95 33.02
C GLU A 334 -3.60 2.38 31.76
N PRO A 335 -4.24 3.04 30.78
CA PRO A 335 -3.55 3.50 29.57
C PRO A 335 -2.34 4.38 29.86
N GLU A 336 -2.45 5.31 30.79
CA GLU A 336 -1.36 6.25 31.11
C GLU A 336 -0.18 5.58 31.85
N ASN A 337 -0.37 4.38 32.41
CA ASN A 337 0.70 3.55 32.98
C ASN A 337 1.22 2.48 31.99
N SER A 338 0.77 2.51 30.74
CA SER A 338 1.19 1.55 29.70
C SER A 338 2.31 2.14 28.84
N MET A 339 3.48 1.49 28.80
CA MET A 339 4.61 1.94 27.97
C MET A 339 4.26 2.05 26.48
N MET A 340 3.49 1.11 25.94
CA MET A 340 3.03 1.16 24.54
C MET A 340 2.25 2.44 24.27
N PHE A 341 1.31 2.78 25.16
CA PHE A 341 0.47 3.96 25.05
C PHE A 341 1.30 5.25 25.12
N PHE A 342 2.20 5.35 26.10
CA PHE A 342 3.12 6.50 26.22
C PHE A 342 3.92 6.73 24.94
N ARG A 343 4.54 5.67 24.41
CA ARG A 343 5.40 5.78 23.22
C ARG A 343 4.62 6.17 21.96
N ILE A 344 3.36 5.78 21.81
CA ILE A 344 2.54 6.25 20.69
C ILE A 344 1.97 7.66 20.93
N ASN A 345 1.87 8.12 22.17
CA ASN A 345 1.32 9.42 22.58
C ASN A 345 2.38 10.52 22.81
N THR A 346 3.56 10.40 22.21
CA THR A 346 4.59 11.43 22.25
C THR A 346 5.20 11.67 20.87
N THR A 347 5.68 12.88 20.64
CA THR A 347 6.46 13.27 19.45
C THR A 347 7.96 13.42 19.76
N ASP A 348 8.38 13.23 21.01
CA ASP A 348 9.79 13.22 21.38
C ASP A 348 10.50 12.04 20.71
N GLU A 349 11.47 12.32 19.84
CA GLU A 349 12.19 11.30 19.07
C GLU A 349 12.93 10.28 19.95
N THR A 350 13.26 10.65 21.19
CA THR A 350 13.89 9.77 22.18
C THR A 350 12.97 8.63 22.60
N PHE A 351 11.66 8.90 22.63
CA PHE A 351 10.67 8.02 23.25
C PHE A 351 9.64 7.46 22.26
N ARG A 352 9.31 8.22 21.22
CA ARG A 352 8.16 7.95 20.34
C ARG A 352 8.30 6.63 19.58
N MET A 353 7.16 6.01 19.32
CA MET A 353 7.01 4.90 18.39
C MET A 353 5.89 5.17 17.39
N PRO A 354 6.03 4.76 16.11
CA PRO A 354 7.24 4.20 15.50
C PRO A 354 8.41 5.20 15.43
N LEU A 355 9.65 4.68 15.35
CA LEU A 355 10.89 5.47 15.28
C LEU A 355 10.96 6.36 14.03
N HIS A 356 10.39 5.89 12.91
CA HIS A 356 10.40 6.58 11.63
C HIS A 356 9.00 6.63 11.03
N GLY A 357 8.79 7.56 10.10
CA GLY A 357 7.53 7.67 9.35
C GLY A 357 6.41 8.44 10.05
N ARG A 358 6.65 9.00 11.25
CA ARG A 358 5.75 9.94 11.91
C ARG A 358 6.50 11.05 12.66
N THR A 359 5.87 12.21 12.70
CA THR A 359 6.21 13.40 13.49
C THR A 359 5.00 13.97 14.23
N LEU A 360 3.79 13.57 13.82
CA LEU A 360 2.53 13.90 14.48
C LEU A 360 2.04 12.74 15.37
N ILE A 361 1.12 13.09 16.25
CA ILE A 361 0.29 12.13 16.98
C ILE A 361 -0.85 11.65 16.06
N HIS A 362 -1.14 10.36 16.09
CA HIS A 362 -2.29 9.75 15.43
C HIS A 362 -3.44 9.67 16.43
N ASP A 363 -4.25 10.72 16.52
CA ASP A 363 -5.28 10.87 17.55
C ASP A 363 -6.27 9.69 17.58
N GLU A 364 -6.71 9.24 16.40
CA GLU A 364 -7.64 8.13 16.23
C GLU A 364 -7.04 6.79 16.67
N GLY A 365 -5.76 6.55 16.33
CA GLY A 365 -5.04 5.35 16.76
C GLY A 365 -4.78 5.32 18.26
N ILE A 366 -4.49 6.47 18.87
CA ILE A 366 -4.33 6.59 20.32
C ILE A 366 -5.65 6.31 21.02
N ASN A 367 -6.75 6.90 20.57
CA ASN A 367 -8.06 6.65 21.15
C ASN A 367 -8.45 5.18 21.03
N LEU A 368 -8.22 4.55 19.87
CA LEU A 368 -8.44 3.11 19.70
C LEU A 368 -7.66 2.27 20.70
N ILE A 369 -6.37 2.55 20.88
CA ILE A 369 -5.53 1.80 21.82
C ILE A 369 -5.93 2.11 23.27
N ARG A 370 -6.27 3.35 23.61
CA ARG A 370 -6.79 3.72 24.94
C ARG A 370 -8.03 2.91 25.28
N ASP A 371 -9.01 2.88 24.37
CA ASP A 371 -10.26 2.15 24.55
C ASP A 371 -10.02 0.65 24.71
N TRP A 372 -9.12 0.09 23.91
CA TRP A 372 -8.70 -1.31 24.02
C TRP A 372 -8.03 -1.59 25.38
N ILE A 373 -7.07 -0.78 25.83
CA ILE A 373 -6.44 -0.96 27.15
C ILE A 373 -7.48 -0.87 28.27
N ASN A 374 -8.42 0.07 28.17
CA ASN A 374 -9.51 0.23 29.12
C ASN A 374 -10.49 -0.94 29.14
N SER A 375 -10.55 -1.78 28.10
CA SER A 375 -11.39 -2.97 28.07
C SER A 375 -10.72 -4.21 28.66
N LEU A 376 -9.40 -4.19 28.87
CA LEU A 376 -8.63 -5.31 29.43
C LEU A 376 -8.81 -5.40 30.94
N ASP A 377 -8.54 -6.57 31.50
CA ASP A 377 -8.43 -6.75 32.95
C ASP A 377 -7.11 -6.19 33.49
N SER A 378 -7.11 -5.75 34.74
CA SER A 378 -5.91 -5.25 35.40
C SER A 378 -4.86 -6.36 35.55
N CYS A 379 -3.59 -5.98 35.45
CA CYS A 379 -2.49 -6.88 35.71
C CYS A 379 -2.37 -7.06 37.22
N GLU A 380 -2.82 -8.21 37.74
CA GLU A 380 -2.74 -8.58 39.16
C GLU A 380 -1.32 -8.47 39.74
#